data_AF-A0A3S3Q259-F1
#
_entry.id   AF-A0A3S3Q259-F1
#
_cell.length_a   1.000
_cell.length_b   1.000
_cell.length_c   1.000
_cell.angle_alpha   90.00
_cell.angle_beta   90.00
_cell.angle_gamma   90.00
#
_symmetry.space_group_name_H-M   'P 1'
#
loop_
_entity.id
_entity.type
_entity.pdbx_description
1 polymer ?
#
loop_
_entity_poly.entity_id
_entity_poly.type
_entity_poly.pdbx_seq_one_letter_code
_entity_poly.pdbx_strand_id
1 'polypeptide(L)'
;MWLSDKHGYRDSNLASREKKKPDMEIITRVSGPEIGYVTTPIILLQCALILLGQRDKLPQGGVLTPGIVFGPTDLQNRLQQNGISFDIVARNALPA
;
A
#
# COMPACT_ATOMS: atom_id res chain seq x y z
N MET A 1 6.21 0.06 -14.57
CA MET A 1 6.68 1.04 -13.59
C MET A 1 5.70 2.21 -13.48
N TRP A 2 5.22 2.51 -12.28
CA TRP A 2 4.46 3.73 -11.97
C TRP A 2 4.92 4.31 -10.63
N LEU A 3 4.61 5.60 -10.40
CA LEU A 3 4.87 6.27 -9.14
C LEU A 3 3.59 6.34 -8.30
N SER A 4 3.73 6.25 -7.00
CA SER A 4 2.66 6.49 -6.04
C SER A 4 3.12 7.56 -5.07
N ASP A 5 2.38 8.66 -5.04
CA ASP A 5 2.58 9.76 -4.11
C ASP A 5 1.64 9.60 -2.92
N LYS A 6 2.19 9.71 -1.71
CA LYS A 6 1.49 9.59 -0.44
C LYS A 6 1.91 10.71 0.51
N HIS A 7 0.91 11.43 1.00
CA HIS A 7 1.08 12.47 2.00
C HIS A 7 0.75 11.93 3.39
N GLY A 8 1.52 12.33 4.40
CA GLY A 8 1.36 11.86 5.78
C GLY A 8 1.94 12.82 6.82
N TYR A 9 1.94 12.37 8.07
CA TYR A 9 2.48 13.11 9.21
C TYR A 9 3.77 12.46 9.70
N ARG A 10 4.77 13.28 10.06
CA ARG A 10 6.04 12.81 10.64
C ARG A 10 5.89 12.27 12.06
N ASP A 11 4.97 12.85 12.81
CA ASP A 11 4.71 12.54 14.20
C ASP A 11 3.21 12.23 14.37
N SER A 12 2.91 11.13 15.06
CA SER A 12 1.55 10.71 15.38
C SER A 12 0.80 11.78 16.19
N ASN A 13 1.50 12.56 17.01
CA ASN A 13 0.91 13.69 17.75
C ASN A 13 0.37 14.78 16.81
N LEU A 14 0.97 14.95 15.63
CA LEU A 14 0.48 15.88 14.61
C LEU A 14 -0.78 15.36 13.94
N ALA A 15 -0.88 14.04 13.74
CA ALA A 15 -2.07 13.40 13.17
C ALA A 15 -3.30 13.53 14.07
N SER A 16 -3.11 13.60 15.40
CA SER A 16 -4.20 13.78 16.38
C SER A 16 -4.64 15.23 16.58
N ARG A 17 -3.88 16.22 16.09
CA ARG A 17 -4.26 17.63 16.23
C ARG A 17 -5.21 18.01 15.10
N GLU A 18 -6.44 18.36 15.47
CA GLU A 18 -7.42 18.86 14.51
C GLU A 18 -6.86 20.05 13.70
N LYS A 19 -7.04 20.01 12.38
CA LYS A 19 -6.69 21.06 11.38
C LYS A 19 -5.23 21.19 10.93
N LYS A 20 -4.29 20.37 11.40
CA LYS A 20 -2.94 20.41 10.79
C LYS A 20 -2.94 19.65 9.46
N LYS A 21 -2.29 20.20 8.42
CA LYS A 21 -2.10 19.52 7.13
C LYS A 21 -0.95 18.50 7.24
N PRO A 22 -0.91 17.46 6.40
CA PRO A 22 0.25 16.58 6.26
C PRO A 22 1.55 17.38 6.04
N ASP A 23 2.61 17.02 6.76
CA ASP A 23 3.92 17.69 6.72
C ASP A 23 5.02 16.83 6.06
N MET A 24 4.63 15.69 5.48
CA MET A 24 5.51 14.76 4.80
C MET A 24 4.90 14.22 3.53
N GLU A 25 5.74 14.07 2.51
CA GLU A 25 5.43 13.39 1.26
C GLU A 25 6.41 12.21 1.08
N ILE A 26 5.86 11.07 0.66
CA ILE A 26 6.63 9.88 0.30
C ILE A 26 6.26 9.49 -1.11
N ILE A 27 7.25 9.51 -2.00
CA ILE A 27 7.10 9.04 -3.37
C ILE A 27 7.66 7.63 -3.44
N THR A 28 6.81 6.67 -3.80
CA THR A 28 7.22 5.29 -4.04
C THR A 28 7.13 4.96 -5.52
N ARG A 29 7.95 3.99 -5.93
CA ARG A 29 7.94 3.41 -7.26
C ARG A 29 7.50 1.98 -7.14
N VAL A 30 6.54 1.60 -7.97
CA VAL A 30 6.12 0.22 -8.13
C VAL A 30 6.52 -0.23 -9.53
N SER A 31 7.27 -1.31 -9.59
CA SER A 31 7.71 -1.93 -10.84
C SER A 31 7.23 -3.36 -10.88
N GLY A 32 6.88 -3.84 -12.06
CA GLY A 32 6.39 -5.18 -12.29
C GLY A 32 6.52 -5.52 -13.76
N PRO A 33 6.06 -6.70 -14.17
CA PRO A 33 5.87 -7.03 -15.58
C PRO A 33 4.84 -6.06 -16.22
N GLU A 34 4.43 -6.31 -17.46
CA GLU A 34 3.51 -5.43 -18.17
C GLU A 34 2.31 -5.00 -17.28
N ILE A 35 2.10 -3.68 -17.18
CA ILE A 35 1.39 -3.00 -16.08
C ILE A 35 -0.13 -3.20 -16.16
N GLY A 36 -0.68 -3.48 -17.34
CA GLY A 36 -2.12 -3.67 -17.52
C GLY A 36 -2.57 -5.13 -17.36
N TYR A 37 -1.83 -6.06 -17.96
CA TYR A 37 -2.28 -7.42 -18.21
C TYR A 37 -1.55 -8.48 -17.39
N VAL A 38 -0.27 -8.29 -17.07
CA VAL A 38 0.46 -9.31 -16.30
C VAL A 38 0.47 -8.97 -14.82
N THR A 39 0.77 -7.71 -14.50
CA THR A 39 0.85 -7.27 -13.10
C THR A 39 -0.52 -7.30 -12.40
N THR A 40 -1.58 -6.84 -13.08
CA THR A 40 -2.92 -6.76 -12.48
C THR A 40 -3.47 -8.14 -12.07
N PRO A 41 -3.44 -9.19 -12.91
CA PRO A 41 -3.88 -10.52 -12.50
C PRO A 41 -3.03 -11.13 -11.39
N ILE A 42 -1.71 -10.87 -11.36
CA ILE A 42 -0.85 -11.31 -10.25
C ILE A 42 -1.36 -10.71 -8.94
N ILE A 43 -1.62 -9.40 -8.90
CA ILE A 43 -2.14 -8.73 -7.70
C ILE A 43 -3.48 -9.32 -7.28
N LEU A 44 -4.43 -9.46 -8.22
CA LEU A 44 -5.75 -10.00 -7.93
C LEU A 44 -5.68 -11.44 -7.39
N LEU A 45 -4.83 -12.28 -7.97
CA LEU A 45 -4.66 -13.66 -7.52
C LEU A 45 -4.05 -13.72 -6.12
N GLN A 46 -3.02 -12.91 -5.84
CA GLN A 46 -2.44 -12.86 -4.48
C GLN A 46 -3.45 -12.36 -3.44
N CYS A 47 -4.26 -11.35 -3.78
CA CYS A 47 -5.36 -10.91 -2.93
C CYS A 47 -6.36 -12.04 -2.66
N ALA A 48 -6.80 -12.76 -3.70
CA ALA A 48 -7.73 -13.88 -3.57
C ALA A 48 -7.18 -15.01 -2.68
N LEU A 49 -5.90 -15.36 -2.84
CA LEU A 49 -5.24 -16.38 -2.01
C LEU A 49 -5.22 -15.98 -0.52
N ILE A 50 -5.01 -14.70 -0.21
CA ILE A 50 -5.07 -14.20 1.18
C ILE A 50 -6.50 -14.23 1.72
N LEU A 51 -7.49 -13.79 0.92
CA LEU A 51 -8.90 -13.83 1.32
C LEU A 51 -9.36 -15.24 1.67
N LEU A 52 -8.89 -16.25 0.92
CA LEU A 52 -9.21 -17.66 1.13
C LEU A 52 -8.38 -18.29 2.26
N GLY A 53 -7.07 -18.02 2.32
CA GLY A 53 -6.13 -18.73 3.18
C GLY A 53 -5.86 -18.08 4.54
N GLN A 54 -6.22 -16.81 4.73
CA GLN A 54 -5.95 -16.05 5.96
C GLN A 54 -7.21 -15.36 6.49
N ARG A 55 -8.39 -15.94 6.24
CA ARG A 55 -9.69 -15.33 6.52
C ARG A 55 -9.86 -14.91 7.99
N ASP A 56 -9.26 -15.65 8.90
CA ASP A 56 -9.21 -15.44 10.35
C ASP A 56 -8.47 -14.16 10.75
N LYS A 57 -7.53 -13.69 9.91
CA LYS A 57 -6.75 -12.46 10.12
C LYS A 57 -7.40 -11.21 9.52
N LEU A 58 -8.53 -11.38 8.81
CA LEU A 58 -9.19 -10.32 8.09
C LEU A 58 -10.43 -9.82 8.84
N PRO A 59 -10.78 -8.51 8.71
CA PRO A 59 -12.00 -7.98 9.28
C PRO A 59 -13.25 -8.74 8.79
N GLN A 60 -14.32 -8.72 9.59
CA GLN A 60 -15.57 -9.38 9.24
C GLN A 60 -16.57 -8.42 8.60
N GLY A 61 -16.95 -8.71 7.35
CA GLY A 61 -18.00 -8.00 6.62
C GLY A 61 -17.61 -6.60 6.14
N GLY A 62 -18.55 -5.96 5.44
CA GLY A 62 -18.41 -4.59 4.92
C GLY A 62 -17.67 -4.47 3.57
N VAL A 63 -17.52 -3.23 3.12
CA VAL A 63 -16.73 -2.85 1.94
C VAL A 63 -15.47 -2.17 2.45
N LEU A 64 -14.33 -2.81 2.26
CA LEU A 64 -13.08 -2.41 2.89
C LEU A 64 -12.07 -2.01 1.82
N THR A 65 -11.26 -1.00 2.13
CA THR A 65 -10.17 -0.60 1.25
C THR A 65 -9.02 -1.60 1.36
N PRO A 66 -8.25 -1.81 0.28
CA PRO A 66 -7.11 -2.74 0.29
C PRO A 66 -6.09 -2.46 1.41
N GLY A 67 -5.89 -1.19 1.79
CA GLY A 67 -4.98 -0.84 2.87
C GLY A 67 -5.41 -1.39 4.24
N ILE A 68 -6.72 -1.46 4.51
CA ILE A 68 -7.25 -2.03 5.74
C ILE A 68 -7.18 -3.57 5.70
N VAL A 69 -7.56 -4.16 4.56
CA VAL A 69 -7.64 -5.63 4.43
C VAL A 69 -6.26 -6.27 4.38
N PHE A 70 -5.34 -5.72 3.59
CA PHE A 70 -4.05 -6.35 3.29
C PHE A 70 -2.87 -5.71 4.03
N GLY A 71 -3.07 -4.56 4.69
CA GLY A 71 -2.04 -3.96 5.55
C GLY A 71 -1.44 -4.91 6.60
N PRO A 72 -2.24 -5.75 7.29
CA PRO A 72 -1.70 -6.69 8.28
C PRO A 72 -1.26 -8.04 7.69
N THR A 73 -1.27 -8.22 6.37
CA THR A 73 -0.99 -9.51 5.72
C THR A 73 0.38 -9.51 5.05
N ASP A 74 0.80 -10.67 4.53
CA ASP A 74 2.05 -10.85 3.79
C ASP A 74 1.94 -10.46 2.30
N LEU A 75 0.89 -9.74 1.88
CA LEU A 75 0.64 -9.42 0.47
C LEU A 75 1.85 -8.80 -0.22
N GLN A 76 2.50 -7.82 0.41
CA GLN A 76 3.68 -7.15 -0.18
C GLN A 76 4.79 -8.15 -0.52
N ASN A 77 5.13 -9.05 0.41
CA ASN A 77 6.17 -10.06 0.22
C ASN A 77 5.80 -11.01 -0.94
N ARG A 78 4.53 -11.42 -1.01
CA ARG A 78 4.02 -12.29 -2.08
C ARG A 78 4.12 -11.61 -3.45
N LEU A 79 3.77 -10.33 -3.53
CA LEU A 79 3.91 -9.56 -4.77
C LEU A 79 5.38 -9.44 -5.20
N GLN A 80 6.31 -9.22 -4.26
CA GLN A 80 7.75 -9.20 -4.53
C GLN A 80 8.27 -10.55 -5.05
N GLN A 81 7.86 -11.65 -4.45
CA GLN A 81 8.20 -13.00 -4.92
C GLN A 81 7.65 -13.30 -6.33
N ASN A 82 6.59 -12.60 -6.75
CA ASN A 82 5.99 -12.72 -8.07
C ASN A 82 6.41 -11.59 -9.03
N GLY A 83 7.57 -10.96 -8.78
CA GLY A 83 8.19 -10.02 -9.71
C GLY A 83 7.69 -8.58 -9.64
N ILE A 84 6.98 -8.19 -8.55
CA ILE A 84 6.54 -6.81 -8.33
C ILE A 84 7.38 -6.18 -7.22
N SER A 85 8.23 -5.21 -7.56
CA SER A 85 9.09 -4.50 -6.61
C SER A 85 8.50 -3.16 -6.16
N PHE A 86 8.90 -2.75 -4.96
CA PHE A 86 8.49 -1.50 -4.32
C PHE A 86 9.72 -0.77 -3.81
N ASP A 87 9.93 0.46 -4.29
CA ASP A 87 11.06 1.29 -3.89
C ASP A 87 10.59 2.63 -3.35
N ILE A 88 11.28 3.18 -2.36
CA ILE A 88 11.07 4.56 -1.92
C ILE A 88 11.99 5.44 -2.77
N VAL A 89 11.40 6.32 -3.58
CA VAL A 89 12.13 7.23 -4.47
C VAL A 89 12.51 8.51 -3.74
N ALA A 90 11.61 9.05 -2.92
CA ALA A 90 11.84 10.28 -2.18
C ALA A 90 11.05 10.31 -0.86
N ARG A 91 11.58 11.09 0.08
CA ARG A 91 10.93 11.48 1.33
C ARG A 91 11.13 12.98 1.51
N ASN A 92 10.07 13.75 1.35
CA ASN A 92 10.14 15.20 1.36
C ASN A 92 9.46 15.78 2.60
N ALA A 93 10.03 16.88 3.11
CA ALA A 93 9.33 17.77 4.04
C ALA A 93 8.36 18.62 3.24
N LEU A 94 7.09 18.66 3.65
CA LEU A 94 6.16 19.63 3.08
C LEU A 94 6.25 20.94 3.85
N PRO A 95 6.21 22.10 3.16
CA PRO A 95 6.10 23.38 3.83
C PRO A 95 4.80 23.45 4.64
N ALA A 96 4.87 24.11 5.81
CA ALA A 96 3.78 24.22 6.77
C ALA A 96 2.59 25.06 6.26
#